data_AF-A0A7J3L1S1-F1
#
_entry.id   AF-A0A7J3L1S1-F1
#
_cell.length_a   1.000
_cell.length_b   1.000
_cell.length_c   1.000
_cell.angle_alpha   90.00
_cell.angle_beta   90.00
_cell.angle_gamma   90.00
#
_symmetry.space_group_name_H-M   'P 1'
#
loop_
_entity.id
_entity.type
_entity.pdbx_description
1 polymer ?
#
loop_
_entity_poly.entity_id
_entity_poly.type
_entity_poly.pdbx_seq_one_letter_code
_entity_poly.pdbx_strand_id
1 'polypeptide(L)' 'MESDIYFIGIDLGTQSMKTLLVQGETGAVVGKATESYGLIENLPPGHKEQDPQVWIDAFRKTVKEVLSKT' A
#
# COMPACT_ATOMS: atom_id res chain seq x y z
N MET A 1 -23.60 5.86 19.93
CA MET A 1 -22.27 5.24 19.89
C MET A 1 -21.41 6.15 19.04
N GLU A 2 -20.26 6.54 19.55
CA GLU A 2 -19.26 7.27 18.77
C GLU A 2 -18.67 6.27 17.76
N SER A 3 -18.54 6.68 16.50
CA SER A 3 -17.95 5.85 15.46
C SER A 3 -16.43 5.83 15.63
N ASP A 4 -15.82 4.64 15.67
CA ASP A 4 -14.37 4.51 15.69
C ASP A 4 -13.73 5.22 14.48
N ILE A 5 -12.74 6.07 14.75
CA ILE A 5 -11.93 6.72 13.70
C ILE A 5 -10.76 5.80 13.36
N TYR A 6 -10.49 5.65 12.06
CA TYR A 6 -9.32 4.94 11.55
C TYR A 6 -8.52 5.80 10.58
N PHE A 7 -7.22 5.59 10.55
CA PHE A 7 -6.29 6.19 9.61
C PHE A 7 -5.68 5.12 8.71
N ILE A 8 -5.42 5.47 7.45
CA ILE A 8 -4.70 4.61 6.51
C ILE A 8 -3.34 5.24 6.24
N GLY A 9 -2.27 4.50 6.53
CA GLY A 9 -0.89 4.85 6.17
C GLY A 9 -0.46 4.09 4.93
N ILE A 10 0.16 4.77 3.96
CA ILE A 10 0.63 4.17 2.70
C ILE A 10 2.10 4.53 2.49
N ASP A 11 2.91 3.51 2.25
CA ASP A 11 4.31 3.60 1.88
C ASP A 11 4.48 3.05 0.46
N LEU A 12 4.77 3.94 -0.50
CA LEU A 12 5.05 3.61 -1.89
C LEU A 12 6.56 3.39 -2.05
N GLY A 13 7.01 2.17 -1.80
CA GLY A 13 8.41 1.78 -1.99
C GLY A 13 8.75 1.47 -3.43
N THR A 14 10.04 1.34 -3.72
CA THR A 14 10.54 1.03 -5.07
C THR A 14 10.06 -0.32 -5.59
N GLN A 15 9.92 -1.34 -4.73
CA GLN A 15 9.55 -2.70 -5.16
C GLN A 15 8.31 -3.25 -4.46
N SER A 16 7.67 -2.43 -3.64
CA SER A 16 6.44 -2.82 -2.97
C SER A 16 5.69 -1.61 -2.45
N MET A 17 4.36 -1.70 -2.40
CA MET A 17 3.52 -0.81 -1.62
C MET A 17 3.11 -1.50 -0.33
N LYS A 18 3.21 -0.79 0.79
CA LYS A 18 2.71 -1.24 2.09
C LYS A 18 1.57 -0.34 2.54
N THR A 19 0.53 -0.93 3.11
CA THR A 19 -0.61 -0.20 3.64
C THR A 19 -0.92 -0.67 5.05
N LEU A 20 -1.13 0.28 5.97
CA LEU A 20 -1.50 0.03 7.35
C LEU A 20 -2.87 0.66 7.64
N LEU A 21 -3.70 -0.05 8.41
CA LEU A 21 -4.89 0.50 9.05
C LEU A 21 -4.61 0.70 10.53
N VAL A 22 -4.84 1.91 11.02
CA VAL A 22 -4.50 2.34 12.38
C VAL A 22 -5.76 2.82 13.09
N GLN A 23 -6.06 2.26 14.27
CA GLN A 23 -7.17 2.74 15.12
C GLN A 23 -6.77 4.10 15.73
N GLY A 24 -7.67 5.07 15.62
CA GLY A 24 -7.35 6.49 15.81
C GLY A 24 -7.09 6.91 17.25
N GLU A 25 -7.70 6.26 18.24
CA GLU A 25 -7.56 6.62 19.66
C GLU A 25 -6.31 6.00 20.29
N THR A 26 -6.03 4.75 19.94
CA THR A 26 -4.98 3.92 20.54
C THR A 26 -3.69 3.95 19.72
N GLY A 27 -3.76 4.33 18.44
CA GLY A 27 -2.65 4.21 17.49
C GLY A 27 -2.31 2.76 17.13
N ALA A 28 -3.14 1.78 17.52
CA ALA A 28 -2.89 0.38 17.25
C ALA A 28 -3.00 0.09 15.75
N VAL A 29 -2.03 -0.64 15.20
CA VAL A 29 -2.11 -1.14 13.83
C VAL A 29 -3.02 -2.38 13.81
N VAL A 30 -4.22 -2.22 13.28
CA VAL A 30 -5.26 -3.25 13.23
C VAL A 30 -5.31 -3.99 11.89
N GLY A 31 -4.67 -3.45 10.85
CA GLY A 31 -4.59 -4.09 9.54
C GLY A 31 -3.29 -3.76 8.81
N LYS A 32 -2.80 -4.72 8.02
CA LYS A 32 -1.59 -4.58 7.19
C LYS A 32 -1.81 -5.31 5.87
N ALA A 33 -1.35 -4.72 4.78
CA ALA A 33 -1.30 -5.33 3.46
C ALA A 33 -0.02 -4.91 2.74
N THR A 34 0.46 -5.73 1.83
CA THR A 34 1.64 -5.44 1.02
C THR A 34 1.47 -6.01 -0.38
N GLU A 35 1.81 -5.23 -1.40
CA GLU A 35 1.88 -5.70 -2.77
C GLU A 35 3.25 -5.42 -3.36
N SER A 36 3.89 -6.44 -3.91
CA SER A 36 5.19 -6.33 -4.58
C SER A 36 5.01 -6.04 -6.08
N TYR A 37 5.93 -5.24 -6.63
CA TYR A 37 6.00 -4.95 -8.06
C TYR A 37 7.45 -4.70 -8.50
N GLY A 38 7.72 -4.89 -9.79
CA GLY A 38 9.07 -4.82 -10.36
C GLY A 38 9.39 -3.49 -11.05
N LEU A 39 10.60 -3.44 -11.61
CA LEU A 39 10.97 -2.48 -12.64
C LEU A 39 10.54 -3.04 -14.01
N ILE A 40 10.46 -2.18 -15.02
CA ILE A 40 10.28 -2.60 -16.41
C ILE A 40 11.52 -3.41 -16.82
N GLU A 41 11.30 -4.64 -17.29
CA GLU A 41 12.37 -5.53 -17.71
C GLU A 41 12.92 -5.16 -19.11
N ASN A 42 14.14 -5.61 -19.41
CA ASN A 42 14.77 -5.50 -20.73
C ASN A 42 15.05 -4.07 -21.24
N LEU A 43 15.13 -3.08 -20.35
CA LEU A 43 15.60 -1.74 -20.68
C LEU A 43 17.14 -1.68 -20.81
N PRO A 44 17.69 -0.69 -21.54
CA PRO A 44 19.14 -0.51 -21.65
C PRO A 44 19.84 -0.34 -20.28
N PRO A 45 21.14 -0.67 -20.17
CA PRO A 45 21.89 -0.52 -18.92
C PRO A 45 21.79 0.91 -18.35
N GLY A 46 21.51 1.01 -17.05
CA GLY A 46 21.37 2.27 -16.32
C GLY A 46 19.93 2.75 -16.14
N HIS A 47 18.97 2.17 -16.87
CA HIS A 47 17.55 2.51 -16.70
C HIS A 47 16.95 1.79 -15.48
N LYS A 48 16.13 2.53 -14.71
CA LYS A 48 15.39 2.03 -13.54
C LYS A 48 13.99 2.65 -13.53
N GLU A 49 13.13 2.15 -14.40
CA GLU A 49 11.80 2.71 -14.64
C GLU A 49 10.69 1.73 -14.20
N GLN A 50 9.53 2.29 -13.88
CA GLN A 50 8.31 1.55 -13.52
C GLN A 50 7.13 2.10 -14.31
N ASP A 51 6.17 1.25 -14.63
CA ASP A 51 4.88 1.70 -15.14
C ASP A 51 4.04 2.26 -13.98
N PRO A 52 3.64 3.54 -13.98
CA PRO A 52 2.82 4.13 -12.91
C PRO A 52 1.51 3.36 -12.62
N GLN A 53 0.99 2.61 -13.59
CA GLN A 53 -0.19 1.78 -13.40
C GLN A 53 0.00 0.71 -12.32
N VAL A 54 1.22 0.17 -12.16
CA VAL A 54 1.50 -0.85 -11.11
C VAL A 54 1.30 -0.29 -9.71
N TRP A 55 1.55 1.02 -9.51
CA TRP A 55 1.31 1.69 -8.23
C TRP A 55 -0.18 1.87 -7.94
N ILE A 56 -0.98 2.21 -8.97
CA ILE A 56 -2.43 2.35 -8.85
C ILE A 56 -3.09 1.01 -8.52
N ASP A 57 -2.63 -0.07 -9.15
CA ASP A 57 -3.16 -1.40 -8.91
C ASP A 57 -2.76 -1.92 -7.53
N ALA A 58 -1.51 -1.70 -7.13
CA ALA A 58 -1.04 -2.00 -5.77
C ALA A 58 -1.86 -1.23 -4.71
N PHE A 59 -2.09 0.07 -4.90
CA PHE A 59 -2.92 0.90 -4.02
C PHE A 59 -4.33 0.32 -3.88
N ARG A 60 -4.99 0.03 -5.00
CA ARG A 60 -6.35 -0.53 -4.98
C ARG A 60 -6.39 -1.88 -4.27
N LYS A 61 -5.38 -2.73 -4.46
CA LYS A 61 -5.28 -4.04 -3.81
C LYS A 61 -5.09 -3.90 -2.30
N THR A 62 -4.05 -3.20 -1.87
CA THR A 62 -3.67 -3.12 -0.46
C THR A 62 -4.68 -2.35 0.36
N VAL A 63 -5.29 -1.29 -0.18
CA VAL A 63 -6.36 -0.54 0.50
C VAL A 63 -7.59 -1.42 0.70
N LYS A 64 -8.04 -2.16 -0.33
CA LYS A 64 -9.16 -3.09 -0.19
C LYS A 64 -8.88 -4.17 0.86
N GLU A 65 -7.65 -4.69 0.88
CA GLU A 65 -7.26 -5.73 1.82
C GLU A 65 -7.26 -5.23 3.28
N VAL A 66 -6.74 -4.03 3.56
CA VAL A 66 -6.80 -3.51 4.94
C VAL A 66 -8.21 -3.12 5.35
N LEU A 67 -9.05 -2.63 4.43
CA LEU A 67 -10.46 -2.34 4.69
C LEU A 67 -11.29 -3.61 4.94
N SER A 68 -10.83 -4.78 4.51
CA SER A 68 -11.47 -6.05 4.87
C SER A 68 -11.11 -6.54 6.28
N LYS A 69 -10.35 -5.75 7.06
CA LYS A 69 -9.92 -6.06 8.44
C LYS A 69 -10.66 -5.22 9.49
N THR A 70 -11.57 -4.35 9.08
CA THR A 70 -12.49 -3.62 9.96
C THR A 70 -13.65 -4.50 10.36
#